data_AF-A0AAJ6GCY8-F1
#
_entry.id   AF-A0AAJ6GCY8-F1
#
_cell.length_a   1.000
_cell.length_b   1.000
_cell.length_c   1.000
_cell.angle_alpha   90.00
_cell.angle_beta   90.00
_cell.angle_gamma   90.00
#
_symmetry.space_group_name_H-M   'P 1'
#
loop_
_entity.id
_entity.type
_entity.pdbx_description
1 polymer ?
#
loop_
_entity_poly.entity_id
_entity_poly.type
_entity_poly.pdbx_seq_one_letter_code
_entity_poly.pdbx_strand_id
1 'polypeptide(L)'
;MSYYKENNNKYTEVLGFYSMLVGATVKLNFSKMSIGLGTGIIAPLYAMVASSKYGGVMSAPDDLDNWNVNDMRNLFKAPIMPYIKLTIEGFLYLVPNFAVTLGGYMMYNFGMQYKTDVVNNNLGGNIYNQYNFSDLSIGLILGISFGRSDGYN
;
A
#
# COMPACT_ATOMS: atom_id res chain seq x y z
N MET A 1 -22.49 42.68 4.56
CA MET A 1 -21.17 42.16 4.97
C MET A 1 -21.41 40.89 5.80
N SER A 2 -21.56 39.73 5.15
CA SER A 2 -21.85 38.47 5.84
C SER A 2 -20.54 37.77 6.20
N TYR A 3 -20.34 37.55 7.50
CA TYR A 3 -19.16 36.89 8.09
C TYR A 3 -19.21 35.39 7.79
N TYR A 4 -18.81 34.99 6.58
CA TYR A 4 -18.37 33.61 6.34
C TYR A 4 -16.97 33.47 6.93
N LYS A 5 -16.89 33.12 8.21
CA LYS A 5 -15.65 32.59 8.79
C LYS A 5 -15.44 31.23 8.15
N GLU A 6 -14.65 31.22 7.09
CA GLU A 6 -14.11 30.03 6.43
C GLU A 6 -13.29 29.26 7.47
N ASN A 7 -13.94 28.28 8.11
CA ASN A 7 -13.32 27.42 9.08
C ASN A 7 -12.47 26.40 8.29
N ASN A 8 -11.28 26.83 7.86
CA ASN A 8 -10.26 26.04 7.16
C ASN A 8 -9.63 24.99 8.09
N ASN A 9 -10.45 24.26 8.84
CA ASN A 9 -10.00 23.11 9.62
C ASN A 9 -9.69 22.00 8.62
N LYS A 10 -8.41 21.83 8.30
CA LYS A 10 -7.92 20.71 7.50
C LYS A 10 -8.17 19.42 8.29
N TYR A 11 -9.16 18.65 7.85
CA TYR A 11 -9.35 17.29 8.34
C TYR A 11 -8.19 16.45 7.82
N THR A 12 -7.44 15.84 8.73
CA THR A 12 -6.33 14.94 8.39
C THR A 12 -6.53 13.65 9.15
N GLU A 13 -6.64 12.57 8.41
CA GLU A 13 -6.74 11.21 8.93
C GLU A 13 -5.50 10.45 8.51
N VAL A 14 -4.91 9.77 9.48
CA VAL A 14 -3.79 8.86 9.25
C VAL A 14 -4.30 7.46 9.51
N LEU A 15 -4.18 6.61 8.49
CA LEU A 15 -4.54 5.20 8.53
C LEU A 15 -3.27 4.37 8.42
N GLY A 16 -2.96 3.57 9.42
CA GLY A 16 -1.84 2.64 9.43
C GLY A 16 -2.34 1.20 9.35
N PHE A 17 -1.95 0.44 8.32
CA PHE A 17 -2.41 -0.94 8.15
C PHE A 17 -1.30 -1.95 8.44
N TYR A 18 -1.56 -2.89 9.34
CA TYR A 18 -0.78 -4.11 9.47
C TYR A 18 -1.33 -5.12 8.46
N SER A 19 -0.51 -5.45 7.48
CA SER A 19 -0.97 -6.20 6.31
C SER A 19 -0.07 -7.37 5.96
N MET A 20 -0.66 -8.41 5.38
CA MET A 20 0.05 -9.49 4.74
C MET A 20 0.09 -9.25 3.23
N LEU A 21 1.27 -9.33 2.62
CA LEU A 21 1.45 -9.20 1.18
C LEU A 21 1.65 -10.59 0.58
N VAL A 22 0.81 -10.95 -0.40
CA VAL A 22 0.86 -12.23 -1.10
C VAL A 22 0.80 -11.98 -2.60
N GLY A 23 1.70 -12.59 -3.35
CA GLY A 23 1.74 -12.42 -4.79
C GLY A 23 2.70 -13.35 -5.48
N ALA A 24 2.73 -13.23 -6.81
CA ALA A 24 3.67 -13.92 -7.68
C ALA A 24 4.55 -12.90 -8.40
N THR A 25 5.76 -13.31 -8.79
CA THR A 25 6.68 -12.47 -9.56
C THR A 25 7.35 -13.30 -10.63
N VAL A 26 7.26 -12.82 -11.87
CA VAL A 26 8.03 -13.35 -12.99
C VAL A 26 9.32 -12.56 -13.08
N LYS A 27 10.46 -13.24 -13.09
CA LYS A 27 11.78 -12.63 -13.12
C LYS A 27 12.58 -13.09 -14.33
N LEU A 28 12.89 -12.15 -15.22
CA LEU A 28 13.79 -12.35 -16.33
C LEU A 28 15.22 -12.11 -15.84
N ASN A 29 16.07 -13.13 -15.92
CA ASN A 29 17.45 -13.07 -15.49
C ASN A 29 18.37 -12.93 -16.72
N PHE A 30 19.16 -11.87 -16.72
CA PHE A 30 20.31 -11.66 -17.59
C PHE A 30 21.60 -11.89 -16.77
N SER A 31 22.76 -12.00 -17.42
CA SER A 31 24.03 -12.35 -16.75
C SER A 31 24.30 -11.52 -15.49
N LYS A 32 24.25 -10.17 -15.59
CA LYS A 32 24.53 -9.24 -14.49
C LYS A 32 23.32 -8.41 -14.04
N MET A 33 22.13 -8.71 -14.55
CA MET A 33 20.92 -7.94 -14.26
C MET A 33 19.70 -8.83 -14.26
N SER A 34 18.66 -8.46 -13.53
CA SER A 34 17.35 -9.07 -13.63
C SER A 34 16.25 -8.04 -13.57
N ILE A 35 15.18 -8.30 -14.33
CA ILE A 35 13.97 -7.48 -14.35
C ILE A 35 12.82 -8.36 -13.90
N GLY A 36 12.09 -7.92 -12.88
CA GLY A 36 10.95 -8.62 -12.29
C GLY A 36 9.66 -7.84 -12.47
N LEU A 37 8.61 -8.53 -12.89
CA LEU A 37 7.23 -8.04 -12.85
C LEU A 37 6.43 -8.92 -11.89
N GLY A 38 5.96 -8.29 -10.82
CA GLY A 38 5.17 -8.90 -9.76
C GLY A 38 3.75 -8.35 -9.72
N THR A 39 2.83 -9.18 -9.28
CA THR A 39 1.44 -8.82 -9.00
C THR A 39 0.95 -9.60 -7.81
N GLY A 40 -0.01 -9.05 -7.09
CA GLY A 40 -0.58 -9.71 -5.93
C GLY A 40 -1.61 -8.85 -5.21
N ILE A 41 -1.85 -9.24 -3.96
CA ILE A 41 -2.76 -8.55 -3.05
C ILE A 41 -2.05 -8.24 -1.74
N ILE A 42 -2.39 -7.10 -1.16
CA ILE A 42 -2.09 -6.75 0.21
C ILE A 42 -3.39 -6.90 0.98
N ALA A 43 -3.43 -7.84 1.91
CA ALA A 43 -4.56 -8.12 2.77
C ALA A 43 -4.32 -7.44 4.14
N PRO A 44 -4.99 -6.32 4.45
CA PRO A 44 -4.91 -5.72 5.77
C PRO A 44 -5.55 -6.66 6.80
N LEU A 45 -4.82 -6.93 7.87
CA LEU A 45 -5.26 -7.75 8.98
C LEU A 45 -5.75 -6.89 10.15
N TYR A 46 -5.22 -5.68 10.26
CA TYR A 46 -5.54 -4.72 11.31
C TYR A 46 -5.21 -3.30 10.86
N ALA A 47 -5.96 -2.30 11.33
CA ALA A 47 -5.69 -0.90 11.05
C ALA A 47 -5.67 -0.07 12.35
N MET A 48 -4.76 0.88 12.43
CA MET A 48 -4.73 1.95 13.43
C MET A 48 -5.16 3.25 12.77
N VAL A 49 -5.96 4.02 13.48
CA VAL A 49 -6.54 5.25 12.95
C VAL A 49 -6.24 6.40 13.89
N ALA A 50 -5.65 7.46 13.36
CA ALA A 50 -5.43 8.70 14.09
C ALA A 50 -6.10 9.85 13.35
N SER A 51 -6.94 10.60 14.05
CA SER A 51 -7.64 11.77 13.52
C SER A 51 -7.29 13.01 14.35
N SER A 52 -7.14 14.16 13.69
CA SER A 52 -6.87 15.44 14.36
C SER A 52 -8.10 16.05 15.07
N LYS A 53 -9.25 15.36 15.09
CA LYS A 53 -10.51 15.91 15.59
C LYS A 53 -10.98 15.26 16.90
N TYR A 54 -11.52 16.13 17.77
CA TYR A 54 -12.32 15.84 18.97
C TYR A 54 -13.70 15.18 18.69
N GLY A 55 -13.89 14.50 17.55
CA GLY A 55 -15.22 14.06 17.11
C GLY A 55 -15.23 13.11 15.92
N GLY A 56 -14.49 12.00 16.05
CA GLY A 56 -14.63 10.84 15.16
C GLY A 56 -13.89 10.91 13.82
N VAL A 57 -13.81 9.76 13.18
CA VAL A 57 -13.19 9.52 11.88
C VAL A 57 -14.27 9.71 10.79
N MET A 58 -14.02 10.48 9.72
CA MET A 58 -14.86 10.52 8.50
C MET A 58 -15.09 9.12 7.94
N SER A 59 -14.12 8.23 8.16
CA SER A 59 -14.06 6.89 7.61
C SER A 59 -14.63 5.78 8.53
N ALA A 60 -14.93 6.05 9.81
CA ALA A 60 -15.45 5.05 10.74
C ALA A 60 -16.44 5.59 11.77
N PRO A 61 -17.40 4.75 12.22
CA PRO A 61 -18.27 5.09 13.33
C PRO A 61 -17.45 5.41 14.59
N ASP A 62 -17.97 6.34 15.39
CA ASP A 62 -17.34 6.93 16.57
C ASP A 62 -16.64 5.88 17.49
N ASP A 63 -15.50 6.28 18.08
CA ASP A 63 -14.71 5.56 19.11
C ASP A 63 -13.87 4.34 18.71
N LEU A 64 -13.69 4.04 17.42
CA LEU A 64 -12.77 2.96 17.01
C LEU A 64 -11.37 3.48 16.65
N ASP A 65 -10.51 3.60 17.66
CA ASP A 65 -9.06 3.88 17.49
C ASP A 65 -8.33 2.78 16.68
N ASN A 66 -8.94 1.60 16.60
CA ASN A 66 -8.37 0.40 16.00
C ASN A 66 -9.45 -0.39 15.26
N TRP A 67 -9.14 -0.87 14.04
CA TRP A 67 -10.07 -1.67 13.23
C TRP A 67 -9.52 -3.07 13.05
N ASN A 68 -10.35 -4.07 13.34
CA ASN A 68 -10.08 -5.46 13.00
C ASN A 68 -10.60 -5.80 11.59
N VAL A 69 -10.39 -7.05 11.14
CA VAL A 69 -10.83 -7.51 9.82
C VAL A 69 -12.34 -7.36 9.61
N ASN A 70 -13.17 -7.57 10.63
CA ASN A 70 -14.62 -7.45 10.50
C ASN A 70 -15.04 -5.98 10.32
N ASP A 71 -14.40 -5.06 11.03
CA ASP A 71 -14.65 -3.62 10.88
C ASP A 71 -14.27 -3.16 9.48
N MET A 72 -13.10 -3.57 8.98
CA MET A 72 -12.68 -3.28 7.62
C MET A 72 -13.63 -3.87 6.57
N ARG A 73 -14.20 -5.07 6.78
CA ARG A 73 -15.23 -5.65 5.88
C ARG A 73 -16.53 -4.85 5.88
N ASN A 74 -16.83 -4.12 6.96
CA ASN A 74 -17.99 -3.27 7.03
C ASN A 74 -17.76 -1.94 6.31
N LEU A 75 -16.54 -1.38 6.38
CA LEU A 75 -16.15 -0.10 5.78
C LEU A 75 -15.80 -0.19 4.29
N PHE A 76 -15.12 -1.27 3.87
CA PHE A 76 -14.66 -1.46 2.50
C PHE A 76 -15.52 -2.46 1.74
N LYS A 77 -15.70 -2.24 0.43
CA LYS A 77 -16.38 -3.21 -0.45
C LYS A 77 -15.63 -4.54 -0.50
N ALA A 78 -14.31 -4.46 -0.57
CA ALA A 78 -13.41 -5.59 -0.45
C ALA A 78 -12.15 -5.12 0.31
N PRO A 79 -11.81 -5.73 1.46
CA PRO A 79 -10.64 -5.35 2.25
C PRO A 79 -9.38 -6.01 1.67
N ILE A 80 -9.11 -5.77 0.39
CA ILE A 80 -7.92 -6.23 -0.32
C ILE A 80 -7.42 -5.11 -1.19
N MET A 81 -6.10 -4.99 -1.27
CA MET A 81 -5.44 -3.97 -2.07
C MET A 81 -4.60 -4.65 -3.17
N PRO A 82 -5.09 -4.69 -4.42
CA PRO A 82 -4.31 -5.21 -5.52
C PRO A 82 -3.05 -4.36 -5.75
N TYR A 83 -1.93 -4.98 -6.14
CA TYR A 83 -0.73 -4.25 -6.49
C TYR A 83 -0.04 -4.82 -7.72
N ILE A 84 0.69 -3.96 -8.41
CA ILE A 84 1.70 -4.33 -9.41
C ILE A 84 3.06 -3.83 -8.95
N LYS A 85 4.12 -4.61 -9.20
CA LYS A 85 5.49 -4.29 -8.79
C LYS A 85 6.47 -4.52 -9.93
N LEU A 86 7.20 -3.48 -10.30
CA LEU A 86 8.37 -3.57 -11.17
C LEU A 86 9.62 -3.62 -10.29
N THR A 87 10.54 -4.52 -10.59
CA THR A 87 11.81 -4.69 -9.87
C THR A 87 12.95 -4.75 -10.87
N ILE A 88 14.03 -4.04 -10.62
CA ILE A 88 15.26 -4.08 -11.42
C ILE A 88 16.42 -4.29 -10.46
N GLU A 89 17.21 -5.33 -10.68
CA GLU A 89 18.33 -5.71 -9.81
C GLU A 89 19.58 -5.97 -10.65
N GLY A 90 20.70 -5.37 -10.27
CA GLY A 90 22.04 -5.66 -10.78
C GLY A 90 22.80 -6.58 -9.82
N PHE A 91 23.70 -7.38 -10.37
CA PHE A 91 24.52 -8.33 -9.62
C PHE A 91 26.01 -8.01 -9.80
N LEU A 92 26.70 -7.87 -8.68
CA LEU A 92 28.16 -7.73 -8.60
C LEU A 92 28.73 -9.04 -8.06
N TYR A 93 29.29 -9.86 -8.94
CA TYR A 93 29.93 -11.12 -8.57
C TYR A 93 31.32 -10.83 -7.99
N LEU A 94 31.50 -11.11 -6.70
CA LEU A 94 32.80 -10.91 -6.03
C LEU A 94 33.67 -12.16 -6.13
N VAL A 95 33.06 -13.35 -6.00
CA VAL A 95 33.70 -14.66 -6.15
C VAL A 95 32.70 -15.64 -6.78
N PRO A 96 33.13 -16.79 -7.34
CA PRO A 96 32.21 -17.81 -7.83
C PRO A 96 31.17 -18.17 -6.76
N ASN A 97 29.89 -18.25 -7.16
CA ASN A 97 28.75 -18.55 -6.28
C ASN A 97 28.42 -17.48 -5.22
N PHE A 98 29.01 -16.28 -5.28
CA PHE A 98 28.68 -15.17 -4.39
C PHE A 98 28.54 -13.85 -5.15
N ALA A 99 27.36 -13.25 -5.04
CA ALA A 99 27.08 -11.94 -5.63
C ALA A 99 26.41 -11.00 -4.64
N VAL A 100 26.77 -9.72 -4.72
CA VAL A 100 26.03 -8.63 -4.08
C VAL A 100 24.97 -8.14 -5.06
N THR A 101 23.74 -7.96 -4.59
CA THR A 101 22.60 -7.48 -5.35
C THR A 101 22.31 -6.03 -4.96
N LEU A 102 22.28 -5.16 -5.97
CA LEU A 102 21.83 -3.77 -5.84
C LEU A 102 20.69 -3.55 -6.82
N GLY A 103 19.58 -3.01 -6.36
CA GLY A 103 18.43 -2.80 -7.22
C GLY A 103 17.47 -1.75 -6.70
N GLY A 104 16.37 -1.62 -7.43
CA GLY A 104 15.23 -0.82 -7.02
C GLY A 104 13.93 -1.49 -7.40
N TYR A 105 12.86 -1.08 -6.74
CA TYR A 105 11.51 -1.44 -7.12
C TYR A 105 10.61 -0.22 -7.16
N MET A 106 9.60 -0.32 -8.01
CA MET A 106 8.44 0.57 -8.03
C MET A 106 7.21 -0.31 -7.88
N MET A 107 6.32 0.04 -6.96
CA MET A 107 5.08 -0.68 -6.70
C MET A 107 3.92 0.30 -6.75
N TYR A 108 2.91 -0.02 -7.55
CA TYR A 108 1.65 0.71 -7.55
C TYR A 108 0.59 -0.14 -6.87
N ASN A 109 0.00 0.42 -5.83
CA ASN A 109 -1.08 -0.18 -5.06
C ASN A 109 -2.39 0.51 -5.45
N PHE A 110 -3.36 -0.27 -5.92
CA PHE A 110 -4.68 0.21 -6.30
C PHE A 110 -5.58 0.55 -5.10
N GLY A 111 -5.13 0.21 -3.89
CA GLY A 111 -5.78 0.45 -2.60
C GLY A 111 -7.15 -0.22 -2.46
N MET A 112 -7.95 0.25 -1.51
CA MET A 112 -9.29 -0.30 -1.22
C MET A 112 -10.38 0.69 -1.60
N GLN A 113 -11.54 0.14 -1.98
CA GLN A 113 -12.74 0.93 -2.24
C GLN A 113 -13.63 0.98 -1.01
N TYR A 114 -13.95 2.18 -0.54
CA TYR A 114 -14.89 2.36 0.57
C TYR A 114 -16.33 2.08 0.11
N LYS A 115 -17.17 1.64 1.06
CA LYS A 115 -18.63 1.63 0.87
C LYS A 115 -19.12 3.07 1.02
N THR A 116 -19.53 3.65 -0.09
CA THR A 116 -20.01 5.04 -0.17
C THR A 116 -21.20 5.31 0.72
N ASP A 117 -22.05 4.32 0.97
CA ASP A 117 -23.20 4.45 1.87
C ASP A 117 -22.76 4.74 3.32
N VAL A 118 -21.67 4.10 3.77
CA VAL A 118 -21.14 4.31 5.13
C VAL A 118 -20.53 5.71 5.25
N VAL A 119 -19.71 6.09 4.26
CA VAL A 119 -19.05 7.41 4.23
C VAL A 119 -20.08 8.54 4.14
N ASN A 120 -21.08 8.42 3.25
CA ASN A 120 -22.12 9.44 3.07
C ASN A 120 -23.04 9.57 4.29
N ASN A 121 -23.35 8.46 4.97
CA ASN A 121 -24.10 8.49 6.24
C ASN A 121 -23.34 9.25 7.33
N ASN A 122 -22.02 9.04 7.45
CA ASN A 122 -21.18 9.76 8.42
C ASN A 122 -21.07 11.26 8.11
N LEU A 123 -21.21 11.65 6.84
CA LEU A 123 -21.11 13.05 6.41
C LEU A 123 -22.47 13.78 6.35
N GLY A 124 -23.58 13.09 6.65
CA GLY A 124 -24.92 13.67 6.66
C GLY A 124 -25.46 14.04 5.27
N GLY A 125 -24.96 13.40 4.19
CA GLY A 125 -25.42 13.65 2.83
C GLY A 125 -24.73 12.78 1.76
N ASN A 126 -25.38 12.62 0.61
CA ASN A 126 -24.84 11.90 -0.56
C ASN A 126 -23.79 12.76 -1.28
N ILE A 127 -22.56 12.77 -0.75
CA ILE A 127 -21.47 13.61 -1.24
C ILE A 127 -20.56 12.83 -2.21
N TYR A 128 -20.27 11.56 -1.91
CA TYR A 128 -19.34 10.74 -2.69
C TYR A 128 -20.04 9.58 -3.39
N ASN A 129 -19.81 9.46 -4.70
CA ASN A 129 -20.26 8.33 -5.52
C ASN A 129 -19.19 7.21 -5.61
N GLN A 130 -17.92 7.55 -5.37
CA GLN A 130 -16.82 6.60 -5.20
C GLN A 130 -15.74 7.25 -4.33
N TYR A 131 -15.16 6.49 -3.40
CA TYR A 131 -14.03 6.93 -2.58
C TYR A 131 -13.01 5.80 -2.48
N ASN A 132 -11.86 5.99 -3.14
CA ASN A 132 -10.77 5.02 -3.23
C ASN A 132 -9.46 5.75 -2.91
N PHE A 133 -8.51 5.03 -2.32
CA PHE A 133 -7.12 5.49 -2.22
C PHE A 133 -6.23 4.62 -3.09
N SER A 134 -5.08 5.16 -3.51
CA SER A 134 -4.01 4.40 -4.16
C SER A 134 -2.66 4.93 -3.70
N ASP A 135 -1.61 4.11 -3.80
CA ASP A 135 -0.25 4.52 -3.48
C ASP A 135 0.75 4.14 -4.57
N LEU A 136 1.77 4.97 -4.73
CA LEU A 136 2.96 4.67 -5.52
C LEU A 136 4.15 4.63 -4.57
N SER A 137 4.76 3.46 -4.46
CA SER A 137 5.89 3.17 -3.60
C SER A 137 7.15 2.94 -4.43
N ILE A 138 8.27 3.56 -4.03
CA ILE A 138 9.58 3.36 -4.66
C ILE A 138 10.57 2.96 -3.56
N GLY A 139 11.42 1.98 -3.82
CA GLY A 139 12.39 1.52 -2.84
C GLY A 139 13.67 0.97 -3.45
N LEU A 140 14.69 0.83 -2.61
CA LEU A 140 15.99 0.26 -2.95
C LEU A 140 16.09 -1.18 -2.44
N ILE A 141 16.85 -2.00 -3.15
CA ILE A 141 17.14 -3.39 -2.83
C ILE A 141 18.64 -3.52 -2.63
N LEU A 142 19.03 -4.00 -1.45
CA LEU A 142 20.39 -4.41 -1.12
C LEU A 142 20.32 -5.84 -0.63
N GLY A 143 21.10 -6.73 -1.24
CA GLY A 143 21.04 -8.15 -0.91
C GLY A 143 22.35 -8.87 -1.20
N ILE A 144 22.43 -10.09 -0.68
CA ILE A 144 23.48 -11.05 -1.01
C ILE A 144 22.83 -12.27 -1.66
N SER A 145 23.47 -12.80 -2.70
CA SER A 145 22.99 -13.93 -3.49
C SER A 145 24.04 -15.04 -3.47
N PHE A 146 23.65 -16.23 -3.02
CA PHE A 146 24.48 -17.43 -3.02
C PHE A 146 24.09 -18.36 -4.19
N GLY A 147 25.06 -19.08 -4.75
CA GLY A 147 24.82 -20.10 -5.78
C GLY A 147 24.61 -19.56 -7.19
N ARG A 148 24.79 -18.25 -7.43
CA ARG A 148 24.82 -17.70 -8.80
C ARG A 148 26.22 -17.80 -9.39
N SER A 149 26.35 -18.43 -10.55
CA SER A 149 27.57 -18.46 -11.35
C SER A 149 27.48 -17.44 -12.49
N ASP A 150 28.60 -16.79 -12.84
CA ASP A 150 28.68 -15.74 -13.86
C ASP A 150 28.65 -16.31 -15.30
N GLY A 151 28.35 -17.61 -15.46
CA GLY A 151 28.15 -18.27 -16.75
C GLY A 151 29.44 -18.60 -17.51
N TYR A 152 30.61 -18.26 -16.98
CA TYR A 152 31.91 -18.70 -17.50
C TYR A 152 32.38 -19.94 -16.71
N ASN A 153 31.97 -21.12 -17.17
CA ASN A 153 32.61 -22.41 -16.84
C ASN A 153 33.13 -23.04 -18.13
#